data_AF-A0A4Y2IVR2-F1
#
_entry.id   AF-A0A4Y2IVR2-F1
#
_cell.length_a   1.000
_cell.length_b   1.000
_cell.length_c   1.000
_cell.angle_alpha   90.00
_cell.angle_beta   90.00
_cell.angle_gamma   90.00
#
_symmetry.space_group_name_H-M   'P 1'
#
loop_
_entity.id
_entity.type
_entity.pdbx_description
1 polymer ?
#
loop_
_entity_poly.entity_id
_entity_poly.type
_entity_poly.pdbx_seq_one_letter_code
_entity_poly.pdbx_strand_id
1 'polypeptide(L)'
;MENNKEYFLLFFEEITPQLEEKIEEEIREKGAVKWYGVVKAVFKRESEDGGEERVTPYFRSNVQIELVGDTVVDHVPASFTKILEAVDEFIRRGSGWILDKIFHFQLCVAKYQPLRASSYIILPKMLVDKKAVLNIQNEDRKCLVWCLIAHKLNILAHVSFRVSHFTPHEQEIKLDGVESPVPLNKIPIVERLNNLRINVLATRRRRCFHSMFPSV
;
A
#
# COMPACT_ATOMS: atom_id res chain seq x y z
N MET A 1 -26.03 3.91 22.73
CA MET A 1 -24.79 3.53 22.02
C MET A 1 -24.98 2.31 21.12
N GLU A 2 -25.75 1.29 21.55
CA GLU A 2 -26.07 0.10 20.71
C GLU A 2 -26.69 0.43 19.34
N ASN A 3 -27.52 1.48 19.27
CA ASN A 3 -28.28 1.80 18.05
C ASN A 3 -27.41 2.14 16.83
N ASN A 4 -26.26 2.83 17.00
CA ASN A 4 -25.43 3.25 15.86
C ASN A 4 -24.81 2.05 15.15
N LYS A 5 -24.31 1.06 15.91
CA LYS A 5 -23.59 -0.09 15.35
C LYS A 5 -24.52 -1.00 14.56
N GLU A 6 -25.76 -1.18 15.04
CA GLU A 6 -26.80 -1.96 14.37
C GLU A 6 -27.13 -1.40 12.98
N TYR A 7 -27.28 -0.07 12.83
CA TYR A 7 -27.50 0.54 11.51
C TYR A 7 -26.36 0.28 10.52
N PHE A 8 -25.10 0.31 10.99
CA PHE A 8 -23.97 -0.02 10.12
C PHE A 8 -23.94 -1.50 9.75
N LEU A 9 -24.26 -2.41 10.69
CA LEU A 9 -24.33 -3.85 10.42
C LEU A 9 -25.41 -4.16 9.37
N LEU A 10 -26.62 -3.62 9.55
CA LEU A 10 -27.71 -3.77 8.57
C LEU A 10 -27.32 -3.22 7.20
N PHE A 11 -26.71 -2.03 7.16
CA PHE A 11 -26.22 -1.44 5.92
C PHE A 11 -25.14 -2.30 5.25
N PHE A 12 -24.22 -2.88 6.03
CA PHE A 12 -23.18 -3.76 5.50
C PHE A 12 -23.75 -5.08 4.97
N GLU A 13 -24.68 -5.69 5.68
CA GLU A 13 -25.39 -6.88 5.19
C GLU A 13 -26.11 -6.58 3.86
N GLU A 14 -26.77 -5.44 3.75
CA GLU A 14 -27.47 -5.01 2.53
C GLU A 14 -26.53 -4.84 1.32
N ILE A 15 -25.37 -4.21 1.51
CA ILE A 15 -24.45 -3.92 0.39
C ILE A 15 -23.48 -5.07 0.07
N THR A 16 -23.34 -6.07 0.94
CA THR A 16 -22.34 -7.15 0.80
C THR A 16 -22.42 -7.83 -0.57
N PRO A 17 -23.60 -8.31 -1.04
CA PRO A 17 -23.67 -9.03 -2.31
C PRO A 17 -23.25 -8.16 -3.52
N GLN A 18 -23.68 -6.90 -3.54
CA GLN A 18 -23.32 -5.96 -4.61
C GLN A 18 -21.84 -5.58 -4.58
N LEU A 19 -21.25 -5.49 -3.38
CA LEU A 19 -19.85 -5.19 -3.20
C LEU A 19 -18.96 -6.35 -3.69
N GLU A 20 -19.28 -7.57 -3.31
CA GLU A 20 -18.59 -8.79 -3.76
C GLU A 20 -18.63 -8.92 -5.28
N GLU A 21 -19.82 -8.82 -5.88
CA GLU A 21 -20.01 -8.85 -7.33
C GLU A 21 -19.16 -7.79 -8.04
N LYS A 22 -19.16 -6.56 -7.53
CA LYS A 22 -18.38 -5.46 -8.13
C LYS A 22 -16.88 -5.69 -8.05
N ILE A 23 -16.37 -6.24 -6.94
CA ILE A 23 -14.96 -6.58 -6.80
C ILE A 23 -14.58 -7.71 -7.75
N GLU A 24 -15.43 -8.73 -7.90
CA GLU A 24 -15.20 -9.81 -8.84
C GLU A 24 -15.22 -9.35 -10.31
N GLU A 25 -16.12 -8.45 -10.69
CA GLU A 25 -16.12 -7.81 -12.02
C GLU A 25 -14.78 -7.12 -12.30
N GLU A 26 -14.30 -6.36 -11.32
CA GLU A 26 -13.03 -5.65 -11.38
C GLU A 26 -11.84 -6.60 -11.49
N ILE A 27 -11.88 -7.74 -10.80
CA ILE A 27 -10.88 -8.82 -10.93
C ILE A 27 -10.91 -9.40 -12.34
N ARG A 28 -12.11 -9.70 -12.89
CA ARG A 28 -12.25 -10.22 -14.26
C ARG A 28 -11.71 -9.25 -15.31
N GLU A 29 -11.92 -7.96 -15.13
CA GLU A 29 -11.47 -6.93 -16.08
C GLU A 29 -9.96 -6.62 -15.95
N LYS A 30 -9.45 -6.48 -14.72
CA LYS A 30 -8.11 -5.92 -14.47
C LYS A 30 -7.06 -6.99 -14.11
N GLY A 31 -7.50 -8.21 -13.79
CA GLY A 31 -6.70 -9.27 -13.20
C GLY A 31 -6.59 -9.05 -11.69
N ALA A 32 -5.37 -9.00 -11.16
CA ALA A 32 -5.18 -8.64 -9.75
C ALA A 32 -5.61 -7.19 -9.48
N VAL A 33 -6.32 -6.97 -8.39
CA VAL A 33 -6.77 -5.64 -7.94
C VAL A 33 -6.38 -5.37 -6.49
N LYS A 34 -6.32 -4.10 -6.15
CA LYS A 34 -6.31 -3.63 -4.77
C LYS A 34 -7.48 -2.70 -4.58
N TRP A 35 -8.16 -2.80 -3.44
CA TRP A 35 -9.35 -2.02 -3.18
C TRP A 35 -9.45 -1.59 -1.72
N TYR A 36 -10.27 -0.57 -1.47
CA TYR A 36 -10.69 -0.20 -0.12
C TYR A 36 -12.10 0.41 -0.17
N GLY A 37 -12.85 0.24 0.91
CA GLY A 37 -14.15 0.84 1.12
C GLY A 37 -14.06 2.15 1.88
N VAL A 38 -14.97 3.08 1.59
CA VAL A 38 -15.18 4.30 2.38
C VAL A 38 -16.66 4.50 2.65
N VAL A 39 -17.05 4.58 3.92
CA VAL A 39 -18.38 4.98 4.33
C VAL A 39 -18.39 6.47 4.64
N LYS A 40 -19.32 7.19 4.01
CA LYS A 40 -19.66 8.55 4.40
C LYS A 40 -20.92 8.50 5.26
N ALA A 41 -20.87 9.04 6.46
CA ALA A 41 -22.02 9.07 7.37
C ALA A 41 -22.19 10.46 7.98
N VAL A 42 -23.42 10.79 8.34
CA VAL A 42 -23.79 12.03 9.01
C VAL A 42 -24.04 11.71 10.48
N PHE A 43 -23.35 12.43 11.36
CA PHE A 43 -23.58 12.39 12.79
C PHE A 43 -24.15 13.72 13.25
N LYS A 44 -25.04 13.67 14.24
CA LYS A 44 -25.61 14.85 14.89
C LYS A 44 -25.44 14.78 16.39
N ARG A 45 -25.44 15.95 17.02
CA ARG A 45 -25.56 16.10 18.48
C ARG A 45 -26.30 17.38 18.81
N GLU A 46 -26.95 17.40 19.95
CA GLU A 46 -27.47 18.64 20.52
C GLU A 46 -26.33 19.40 21.21
N SER A 47 -26.29 20.71 20.99
CA SER A 47 -25.38 21.65 21.63
C SER A 47 -25.98 22.16 22.92
N GLU A 48 -25.13 22.61 23.85
CA GLU A 48 -25.57 23.15 25.15
C GLU A 48 -26.53 24.33 25.02
N ASP A 49 -26.42 25.12 23.94
CA ASP A 49 -27.28 26.26 23.62
C ASP A 49 -28.62 25.87 22.95
N GLY A 50 -28.94 24.57 22.85
CA GLY A 50 -30.13 24.07 22.17
C GLY A 50 -30.04 24.01 20.64
N GLY A 51 -28.85 24.25 20.07
CA GLY A 51 -28.58 24.11 18.63
C GLY A 51 -28.26 22.67 18.21
N GLU A 52 -28.48 22.30 16.95
CA GLU A 52 -28.07 21.00 16.40
C GLU A 52 -26.75 21.15 15.64
N GLU A 53 -25.72 20.39 16.04
CA GLU A 53 -24.46 20.31 15.30
C GLU A 53 -24.46 19.04 14.43
N ARG A 54 -24.02 19.18 13.17
CA ARG A 54 -23.87 18.05 12.23
C ARG A 54 -22.47 17.98 11.67
N VAL A 55 -21.94 16.77 11.58
CA VAL A 55 -20.66 16.47 10.95
C VAL A 55 -20.81 15.31 9.97
N THR A 56 -19.96 15.29 8.94
CA THR A 56 -20.01 14.26 7.89
C THR A 56 -18.67 13.57 7.70
N PRO A 57 -18.24 12.75 8.69
CA PRO A 57 -16.99 12.00 8.61
C PRO A 57 -16.99 10.95 7.50
N TYR A 58 -15.77 10.59 7.09
CA TYR A 58 -15.47 9.51 6.15
C TYR A 58 -14.69 8.42 6.89
N PHE A 59 -15.18 7.20 6.88
CA PHE A 59 -14.56 6.05 7.52
C PHE A 59 -14.03 5.10 6.47
N ARG A 60 -12.73 4.86 6.48
CA ARG A 60 -12.04 4.11 5.44
C ARG A 60 -11.56 2.76 5.97
N SER A 61 -11.72 1.69 5.18
CA SER A 61 -11.15 0.38 5.48
C SER A 61 -9.65 0.32 5.22
N ASN A 62 -9.02 -0.79 5.61
CA ASN A 62 -7.70 -1.14 5.08
C ASN A 62 -7.75 -1.42 3.58
N VAL A 63 -6.59 -1.36 2.93
CA VAL A 63 -6.44 -1.78 1.54
C VAL A 63 -6.37 -3.31 1.51
N GLN A 64 -7.28 -3.92 0.76
CA GLN A 64 -7.26 -5.34 0.45
C GLN A 64 -6.60 -5.56 -0.92
N ILE A 65 -5.98 -6.72 -1.09
CA ILE A 65 -5.36 -7.13 -2.35
C ILE A 65 -6.03 -8.43 -2.76
N GLU A 66 -6.68 -8.42 -3.91
CA GLU A 66 -7.28 -9.61 -4.51
C GLU A 66 -6.45 -10.04 -5.70
N LEU A 67 -5.92 -11.26 -5.62
CA LEU A 67 -5.23 -11.90 -6.73
C LEU A 67 -6.18 -12.73 -7.59
N VAL A 68 -7.21 -13.30 -6.95
CA VAL A 68 -8.29 -14.14 -7.50
C VAL A 68 -9.57 -13.87 -6.69
N GLY A 69 -10.73 -14.35 -7.16
CA GLY A 69 -12.04 -14.08 -6.54
C GLY A 69 -12.25 -14.73 -5.16
N ASP A 70 -11.63 -15.88 -4.89
CA ASP A 70 -11.93 -16.68 -3.69
C ASP A 70 -11.66 -15.97 -2.35
N THR A 71 -10.77 -14.98 -2.33
CA THR A 71 -10.41 -14.22 -1.12
C THR A 71 -11.38 -13.06 -0.81
N VAL A 72 -12.30 -12.74 -1.73
CA VAL A 72 -13.23 -11.61 -1.58
C VAL A 72 -14.18 -11.82 -0.39
N VAL A 73 -14.69 -13.04 -0.22
CA VAL A 73 -15.63 -13.42 0.85
C VAL A 73 -15.04 -13.20 2.25
N ASP A 74 -13.72 -13.33 2.41
CA ASP A 74 -13.04 -13.08 3.68
C ASP A 74 -12.66 -11.59 3.84
N HIS A 75 -12.24 -10.95 2.76
CA HIS A 75 -11.73 -9.58 2.80
C HIS A 75 -12.83 -8.52 2.96
N VAL A 76 -14.05 -8.78 2.48
CA VAL A 76 -15.21 -7.88 2.62
C VAL A 76 -15.60 -7.70 4.10
N PRO A 77 -15.89 -8.76 4.89
CA PRO A 77 -16.18 -8.63 6.33
C PRO A 77 -15.03 -8.00 7.12
N ALA A 78 -13.77 -8.35 6.79
CA ALA A 78 -12.60 -7.75 7.43
C ALA A 78 -12.52 -6.23 7.17
N SER A 79 -12.91 -5.78 5.97
CA SER A 79 -12.95 -4.36 5.61
C SER A 79 -14.02 -3.58 6.42
N PHE A 80 -15.19 -4.19 6.64
CA PHE A 80 -16.26 -3.61 7.45
C PHE A 80 -15.89 -3.54 8.92
N THR A 81 -15.21 -4.55 9.45
CA THR A 81 -14.69 -4.55 10.82
C THR A 81 -13.79 -3.33 11.07
N LYS A 82 -12.91 -3.00 10.12
CA LYS A 82 -12.06 -1.80 10.21
C LYS A 82 -12.83 -0.49 10.16
N ILE A 83 -13.91 -0.43 9.39
CA ILE A 83 -14.78 0.74 9.37
C ILE A 83 -15.51 0.90 10.71
N LEU A 84 -16.04 -0.20 11.27
CA LEU A 84 -16.70 -0.18 12.58
C LEU A 84 -15.75 0.26 13.69
N GLU A 85 -14.51 -0.23 13.71
CA GLU A 85 -13.49 0.23 14.66
C GLU A 85 -13.26 1.75 14.57
N ALA A 86 -13.21 2.30 13.35
CA ALA A 86 -13.04 3.74 13.13
C ALA A 86 -14.28 4.56 13.54
N VAL A 87 -15.48 4.02 13.35
CA VAL A 87 -16.73 4.62 13.82
C VAL A 87 -16.80 4.61 15.35
N ASP A 88 -16.49 3.47 15.98
CA ASP A 88 -16.46 3.32 17.43
C ASP A 88 -15.44 4.28 18.06
N GLU A 89 -14.27 4.45 17.44
CA GLU A 89 -13.29 5.44 17.84
C GLU A 89 -13.80 6.89 17.70
N PHE A 90 -14.47 7.21 16.60
CA PHE A 90 -15.05 8.55 16.39
C PHE A 90 -16.10 8.89 17.44
N ILE A 91 -17.00 7.94 17.74
CA ILE A 91 -18.03 8.10 18.77
C ILE A 91 -17.37 8.23 20.16
N ARG A 92 -16.38 7.39 20.47
CA ARG A 92 -15.70 7.42 21.78
C ARG A 92 -14.90 8.70 22.02
N ARG A 93 -14.29 9.27 20.98
CA ARG A 93 -13.51 10.51 21.07
C ARG A 93 -14.37 11.77 21.13
N GLY A 94 -15.60 11.73 20.63
CA GLY A 94 -16.50 12.88 20.59
C GLY A 94 -17.64 12.78 21.60
N SER A 95 -17.89 13.85 22.35
CA SER A 95 -19.00 13.90 23.29
C SER A 95 -20.34 13.98 22.55
N GLY A 96 -21.16 12.93 22.67
CA GLY A 96 -22.59 12.96 22.31
C GLY A 96 -22.95 12.75 20.84
N TRP A 97 -22.04 12.26 19.99
CA TRP A 97 -22.38 11.99 18.58
C TRP A 97 -23.33 10.80 18.42
N ILE A 98 -24.44 11.05 17.74
CA ILE A 98 -25.43 10.04 17.35
C ILE A 98 -25.47 9.96 15.83
N LEU A 99 -25.57 8.75 15.29
CA LEU A 99 -25.72 8.55 13.86
C LEU A 99 -27.06 9.15 13.41
N ASP A 100 -27.03 10.06 12.44
CA ASP A 100 -28.23 10.59 11.79
C ASP A 100 -28.58 9.75 10.57
N LYS A 101 -27.60 9.50 9.69
CA LYS A 101 -27.76 8.63 8.52
C LYS A 101 -26.42 8.18 7.93
N ILE A 102 -26.44 7.02 7.28
CA ILE A 102 -25.37 6.60 6.37
C ILE A 102 -25.67 7.20 5.00
N PHE A 103 -24.71 7.94 4.43
CA PHE A 103 -24.93 8.67 3.17
C PHE A 103 -24.67 7.79 1.95
N HIS A 104 -23.51 7.13 1.89
CA HIS A 104 -23.21 6.12 0.87
C HIS A 104 -21.95 5.31 1.24
N PHE A 105 -21.75 4.20 0.56
CA PHE A 105 -20.48 3.47 0.48
C PHE A 105 -19.77 3.77 -0.85
N GLN A 106 -18.46 4.01 -0.81
CA GLN A 106 -17.62 4.15 -2.00
C GLN A 106 -16.61 3.02 -2.06
N LEU A 107 -16.66 2.24 -3.14
CA LEU A 107 -15.63 1.27 -3.48
C LEU A 107 -14.55 1.94 -4.33
N CYS A 108 -13.31 1.94 -3.85
CA CYS A 108 -12.16 2.43 -4.60
C CYS A 108 -11.30 1.25 -5.06
N VAL A 109 -11.32 0.92 -6.36
CA VAL A 109 -10.53 -0.18 -6.93
C VAL A 109 -9.44 0.33 -7.87
N ALA A 110 -8.27 -0.31 -7.81
CA ALA A 110 -7.19 -0.08 -8.75
C ALA A 110 -6.54 -1.40 -9.14
N LYS A 111 -6.05 -1.49 -10.39
CA LYS A 111 -5.23 -2.63 -10.83
C LYS A 111 -4.02 -2.80 -9.91
N TYR A 112 -3.86 -3.99 -9.35
CA TYR A 112 -2.70 -4.36 -8.57
C TYR A 112 -1.58 -4.82 -9.49
N GLN A 113 -0.55 -3.99 -9.58
CA GLN A 113 0.70 -4.33 -10.23
C GLN A 113 1.78 -4.31 -9.17
N PRO A 114 2.13 -5.47 -8.58
CA PRO A 114 3.22 -5.51 -7.62
C PRO A 114 4.49 -4.98 -8.29
N LEU A 115 5.27 -4.19 -7.56
CA LEU A 115 6.58 -3.76 -8.02
C LEU A 115 7.44 -5.01 -8.20
N ARG A 116 7.69 -5.40 -9.45
CA ARG A 116 8.59 -6.50 -9.77
C ARG A 116 10.01 -5.99 -9.67
N ALA A 117 10.70 -6.36 -8.60
CA ALA A 117 12.15 -6.39 -8.63
C ALA A 117 12.57 -7.47 -9.65
N SER A 118 13.40 -7.09 -10.61
CA SER A 118 13.78 -7.92 -11.76
C SER A 118 15.29 -7.83 -12.00
N SER A 119 15.73 -8.39 -13.11
CA SER A 119 17.04 -8.10 -13.68
C SER A 119 17.09 -6.67 -14.24
N TYR A 120 18.13 -6.33 -15.00
CA TYR A 120 18.30 -5.01 -15.59
C TYR A 120 17.04 -4.49 -16.29
N ILE A 121 16.58 -3.31 -15.88
CA ILE A 121 15.47 -2.59 -16.51
C ILE A 121 16.04 -1.36 -17.22
N ILE A 122 15.67 -1.18 -18.48
CA ILE A 122 16.05 0.01 -19.25
C ILE A 122 15.42 1.24 -18.61
N LEU A 123 16.27 2.17 -18.17
CA LEU A 123 15.80 3.44 -17.62
C LEU A 123 15.20 4.33 -18.72
N PRO A 124 14.15 5.12 -18.40
CA PRO A 124 13.69 6.18 -19.27
C PRO A 124 14.81 7.17 -19.61
N LYS A 125 14.87 7.64 -20.86
CA LYS A 125 15.92 8.54 -21.38
C LYS A 125 16.24 9.71 -20.46
N MET A 126 15.23 10.37 -19.88
CA MET A 126 15.43 11.49 -18.95
C MET A 126 16.28 11.15 -17.71
N LEU A 127 16.23 9.91 -17.21
CA LEU A 127 17.08 9.48 -16.07
C LEU A 127 18.49 9.14 -16.55
N VAL A 128 18.62 8.55 -17.74
CA VAL A 128 19.91 8.27 -18.37
C VAL A 128 20.67 9.56 -18.63
N ASP A 129 20.00 10.57 -19.18
CA ASP A 129 20.59 11.87 -19.53
C ASP A 129 21.11 12.62 -18.29
N LYS A 130 20.48 12.40 -17.12
CA LYS A 130 20.92 13.00 -15.84
C LYS A 130 22.23 12.41 -15.31
N LYS A 131 22.63 11.21 -15.77
CA LYS A 131 23.84 10.49 -15.31
C LYS A 131 23.97 10.35 -13.77
N ALA A 132 22.84 10.42 -13.06
CA ALA A 132 22.79 10.42 -11.60
C ALA A 132 22.34 9.07 -11.02
N VAL A 133 21.92 8.14 -11.87
CA VAL A 133 21.43 6.81 -11.46
C VAL A 133 22.40 5.76 -11.98
N LEU A 134 22.98 4.99 -11.06
CA LEU A 134 23.73 3.79 -11.41
C LEU A 134 22.74 2.68 -11.80
N ASN A 135 22.81 2.19 -13.04
CA ASN A 135 21.92 1.13 -13.54
C ASN A 135 22.73 -0.09 -13.95
N ILE A 136 23.02 -0.98 -12.99
CA ILE A 136 23.84 -2.17 -13.20
C ILE A 136 23.11 -3.15 -14.12
N GLN A 137 23.79 -3.60 -15.17
CA GLN A 137 23.30 -4.53 -16.19
C GLN A 137 23.48 -5.98 -15.74
N ASN A 138 22.54 -6.46 -14.93
CA ASN A 138 22.49 -7.85 -14.48
C ASN A 138 21.43 -8.66 -15.23
N GLU A 139 21.69 -9.95 -15.43
CA GLU A 139 20.72 -10.92 -16.00
C GLU A 139 20.04 -11.77 -14.90
N ASP A 140 20.63 -11.81 -13.71
CA ASP A 140 20.07 -12.49 -12.53
C ASP A 140 19.01 -11.64 -11.80
N ARG A 141 18.50 -12.14 -10.67
CA ARG A 141 17.52 -11.43 -9.82
C ARG A 141 18.16 -10.66 -8.66
N LYS A 142 19.49 -10.46 -8.67
CA LYS A 142 20.29 -9.90 -7.55
C LYS A 142 20.55 -8.39 -7.70
N CYS A 143 19.69 -7.65 -8.41
CA CYS A 143 19.89 -6.22 -8.67
C CYS A 143 20.12 -5.37 -7.40
N LEU A 144 19.39 -5.65 -6.32
CA LEU A 144 19.61 -4.97 -5.03
C LEU A 144 21.01 -5.27 -4.47
N VAL A 145 21.47 -6.52 -4.52
CA VAL A 145 22.80 -6.93 -4.03
C VAL A 145 23.88 -6.17 -4.78
N TRP A 146 23.81 -6.12 -6.11
CA TRP A 146 24.78 -5.39 -6.93
C TRP A 146 24.80 -3.90 -6.60
N CYS A 147 23.64 -3.27 -6.39
CA CYS A 147 23.55 -1.87 -5.97
C CYS A 147 24.15 -1.62 -4.57
N LEU A 148 23.98 -2.55 -3.62
CA LEU A 148 24.55 -2.42 -2.28
C LEU A 148 26.08 -2.55 -2.30
N ILE A 149 26.62 -3.45 -3.13
CA ILE A 149 28.08 -3.57 -3.33
C ILE A 149 28.62 -2.29 -3.95
N ALA A 150 27.97 -1.78 -5.01
CA ALA A 150 28.38 -0.54 -5.65
C ALA A 150 28.39 0.64 -4.66
N HIS A 151 27.42 0.70 -3.74
CA HIS A 151 27.41 1.68 -2.67
C HIS A 151 28.58 1.51 -1.71
N LYS A 152 28.85 0.28 -1.21
CA LYS A 152 29.98 0.01 -0.30
C LYS A 152 31.34 0.33 -0.93
N LEU A 153 31.48 0.10 -2.23
CA LEU A 153 32.69 0.40 -3.00
C LEU A 153 32.75 1.87 -3.47
N ASN A 154 31.78 2.71 -3.12
CA ASN A 154 31.68 4.11 -3.54
C ASN A 154 31.74 4.31 -5.07
N ILE A 155 31.11 3.41 -5.83
CA ILE A 155 31.10 3.46 -7.29
C ILE A 155 30.18 4.57 -7.77
N LEU A 156 30.73 5.45 -8.62
CA LEU A 156 29.98 6.54 -9.23
C LEU A 156 29.08 6.03 -10.37
N ALA A 157 27.95 6.71 -10.58
CA ALA A 157 26.91 6.32 -11.53
C ALA A 157 27.37 6.14 -12.99
N HIS A 158 28.51 6.71 -13.38
CA HIS A 158 29.04 6.66 -14.74
C HIS A 158 30.22 5.70 -14.93
N VAL A 159 30.68 5.01 -13.86
CA VAL A 159 31.96 4.29 -13.86
C VAL A 159 31.81 2.82 -14.26
N SER A 160 30.83 2.11 -13.72
CA SER A 160 30.74 0.66 -13.91
C SER A 160 29.30 0.17 -13.97
N PHE A 161 28.91 -0.39 -15.11
CA PHE A 161 27.58 -0.97 -15.30
C PHE A 161 27.59 -2.51 -15.31
N ARG A 162 28.75 -3.15 -15.30
CA ARG A 162 28.88 -4.61 -15.49
C ARG A 162 28.94 -5.35 -14.15
N VAL A 163 28.19 -6.43 -14.03
CA VAL A 163 28.15 -7.29 -12.82
C VAL A 163 29.52 -7.82 -12.44
N SER A 164 30.38 -8.15 -13.41
CA SER A 164 31.70 -8.74 -13.19
C SER A 164 32.60 -7.94 -12.25
N HIS A 165 32.43 -6.62 -12.17
CA HIS A 165 33.20 -5.76 -11.26
C HIS A 165 32.76 -5.90 -9.80
N PHE A 166 31.56 -6.41 -9.56
CA PHE A 166 30.94 -6.53 -8.24
C PHE A 166 30.94 -7.98 -7.72
N THR A 167 31.01 -8.97 -8.62
CA THR A 167 31.01 -10.40 -8.28
C THR A 167 32.00 -10.80 -7.17
N PRO A 168 33.25 -10.28 -7.12
CA PRO A 168 34.18 -10.64 -6.04
C PRO A 168 33.70 -10.28 -4.64
N HIS A 169 32.80 -9.31 -4.53
CA HIS A 169 32.30 -8.75 -3.26
C HIS A 169 30.91 -9.26 -2.88
N GLU A 170 30.37 -10.25 -3.62
CA GLU A 170 29.01 -10.74 -3.40
C GLU A 170 28.76 -11.22 -1.96
N GLN A 171 29.76 -11.91 -1.38
CA GLN A 171 29.69 -12.46 -0.03
C GLN A 171 29.70 -11.38 1.08
N GLU A 172 29.98 -10.12 0.74
CA GLU A 172 29.97 -9.01 1.69
C GLU A 172 28.56 -8.47 1.98
N ILE A 173 27.56 -8.90 1.21
CA ILE A 173 26.16 -8.52 1.39
C ILE A 173 25.41 -9.60 2.15
N LYS A 174 24.86 -9.22 3.30
CA LYS A 174 24.12 -10.13 4.18
C LYS A 174 22.63 -10.06 3.86
N LEU A 175 22.04 -11.19 3.47
CA LEU A 175 20.59 -11.31 3.21
C LEU A 175 19.85 -12.23 4.20
N ASP A 176 20.57 -13.02 5.02
CA ASP A 176 20.00 -13.90 6.07
C ASP A 176 18.80 -14.76 5.59
N GLY A 177 19.03 -15.53 4.52
CA GLY A 177 18.00 -16.40 3.93
C GLY A 177 16.92 -15.69 3.11
N VAL A 178 16.96 -14.36 2.97
CA VAL A 178 16.08 -13.65 2.04
C VAL A 178 16.52 -13.92 0.60
N GLU A 179 15.66 -14.59 -0.15
CA GLU A 179 15.92 -14.88 -1.55
C GLU A 179 15.81 -13.63 -2.43
N SER A 180 16.64 -13.59 -3.47
CA SER A 180 16.56 -12.57 -4.51
C SER A 180 15.50 -12.96 -5.56
N PRO A 181 14.61 -12.04 -5.97
CA PRO A 181 14.66 -10.62 -5.71
C PRO A 181 14.05 -10.24 -4.36
N VAL A 182 14.75 -9.40 -3.60
CA VAL A 182 14.34 -9.00 -2.24
C VAL A 182 13.00 -8.26 -2.30
N PRO A 183 11.94 -8.76 -1.63
CA PRO A 183 10.67 -8.06 -1.58
C PRO A 183 10.75 -6.82 -0.69
N LEU A 184 9.94 -5.80 -0.99
CA LEU A 184 10.02 -4.50 -0.31
C LEU A 184 9.84 -4.59 1.21
N ASN A 185 8.97 -5.49 1.68
CA ASN A 185 8.72 -5.72 3.11
C ASN A 185 9.92 -6.36 3.84
N LYS A 186 10.94 -6.87 3.12
CA LYS A 186 12.17 -7.42 3.70
C LYS A 186 13.34 -6.44 3.65
N ILE A 187 13.19 -5.25 3.04
CA ILE A 187 14.21 -4.20 3.04
C ILE A 187 14.68 -3.81 4.46
N PRO A 188 13.79 -3.65 5.47
CA PRO A 188 14.23 -3.33 6.83
C PRO A 188 15.15 -4.40 7.45
N ILE A 189 15.07 -5.64 7.00
CA ILE A 189 15.99 -6.71 7.43
C ILE A 189 17.36 -6.49 6.77
N VAL A 190 17.38 -6.27 5.45
CA VAL A 190 18.62 -6.00 4.69
C VAL A 190 19.34 -4.75 5.19
N GLU A 191 18.62 -3.67 5.51
CA GLU A 191 19.17 -2.45 6.12
C GLU A 191 19.91 -2.74 7.43
N ARG A 192 19.25 -3.45 8.35
CA ARG A 192 19.83 -3.81 9.66
C ARG A 192 21.07 -4.70 9.51
N LEU A 193 21.00 -5.71 8.65
CA LEU A 193 22.10 -6.67 8.46
C LEU A 193 23.36 -6.04 7.85
N ASN A 194 23.19 -5.01 7.02
CA ASN A 194 24.29 -4.36 6.31
C ASN A 194 24.68 -3.00 6.89
N ASN A 195 23.99 -2.53 7.94
CA ASN A 195 24.14 -1.20 8.53
C ASN A 195 23.99 -0.08 7.49
N LEU A 196 22.90 -0.14 6.71
CA LEU A 196 22.60 0.81 5.63
C LEU A 196 21.20 1.40 5.79
N ARG A 197 20.96 2.51 5.09
CA ARG A 197 19.63 3.13 4.94
C ARG A 197 19.25 3.11 3.46
N ILE A 198 18.11 2.52 3.15
CA ILE A 198 17.62 2.26 1.80
C ILE A 198 16.31 3.01 1.61
N ASN A 199 16.33 4.01 0.72
CA ASN A 199 15.13 4.74 0.32
C ASN A 199 14.58 4.16 -0.98
N VAL A 200 13.31 3.73 -0.95
CA VAL A 200 12.62 3.23 -2.14
C VAL A 200 11.77 4.35 -2.74
N LEU A 201 12.00 4.62 -4.03
CA LEU A 201 11.27 5.64 -4.78
C LEU A 201 10.58 4.98 -5.98
N ALA A 202 9.31 5.33 -6.19
CA ALA A 202 8.55 4.87 -7.35
C ALA A 202 8.45 6.00 -8.38
N THR A 203 8.68 5.70 -9.65
CA THR A 203 8.44 6.65 -10.75
C THR A 203 7.24 6.20 -11.57
N ARG A 204 6.26 7.09 -11.74
CA ARG A 204 5.12 6.88 -12.63
C ARG A 204 4.92 8.12 -13.48
N ARG A 205 4.96 7.96 -14.82
CA ARG A 205 4.70 9.03 -15.80
C ARG A 205 5.42 10.36 -15.43
N ARG A 206 6.74 10.31 -15.23
CA ARG A 206 7.61 11.49 -15.00
C ARG A 206 7.51 12.18 -13.63
N ARG A 207 6.85 11.58 -12.63
CA ARG A 207 6.93 12.05 -11.23
C ARG A 207 7.52 10.96 -10.34
N CYS A 208 8.49 11.34 -9.52
CA CYS A 208 9.02 10.50 -8.44
C CYS A 208 8.12 10.68 -7.21
N PHE A 209 7.66 9.57 -6.64
CA PHE A 209 6.93 9.54 -5.38
C PHE A 209 7.78 8.78 -4.36
N HIS A 210 7.81 9.29 -3.13
CA HIS A 210 8.30 8.50 -2.00
C HIS A 210 7.30 7.36 -1.78
N SER A 211 7.78 6.10 -1.74
CA SER A 211 6.90 5.02 -1.28
C SER A 211 6.75 5.17 0.23
N MET A 212 5.76 5.95 0.67
CA MET A 212 5.31 5.91 2.05
C MET A 212 4.59 4.59 2.27
N PHE A 213 5.36 3.57 2.66
CA PHE A 213 4.81 2.53 3.52
C PHE A 213 5.07 3.00 4.96
N PRO A 214 4.05 2.93 5.85
CA PRO A 214 4.27 3.26 7.24
C PRO A 214 5.40 2.37 7.75
N SER A 215 6.47 3.01 8.23
CA SER A 215 7.43 2.36 9.11
C SER A 215 6.63 1.82 10.29
N VAL A 216 6.65 0.51 10.49
CA VAL A 216 6.19 -0.09 11.74
C VAL A 216 7.13 0.34 12.86
#